data_AF-A0A369T1S3-F1
#
_entry.id   AF-A0A369T1S3-F1
#
_cell.length_a   1.000
_cell.length_b   1.000
_cell.length_c   1.000
_cell.angle_alpha   90.00
_cell.angle_beta   90.00
_cell.angle_gamma   90.00
#
_symmetry.space_group_name_H-M   'P 1'
#
loop_
_entity.id
_entity.type
_entity.pdbx_description
1 polymer ?
#
loop_
_entity_poly.entity_id
_entity_poly.type
_entity_poly.pdbx_seq_one_letter_code
_entity_poly.pdbx_strand_id
1 'polypeptide(L)'
;MNIGKIERHENSARGKFVIDVSYMPSIARITVEGRVMARGTPNEIDALISDLRDGRIPTPIVQSVYTIGTSEVVLICRSIGVPPPLPPIPQPGVRSNEREGMSYSI
;
A
#
# COMPACT_ATOMS: atom_id res chain seq x y z
N MET A 1 -3.53 3.83 0.15
CA MET A 1 -2.34 4.32 0.87
C MET A 1 -1.64 5.36 0.01
N ASN A 2 -1.32 6.52 0.58
CA ASN A 2 -0.57 7.58 -0.06
C ASN A 2 0.65 7.91 0.82
N ILE A 3 1.83 8.04 0.23
CA ILE A 3 3.03 8.53 0.91
C ILE A 3 3.26 9.96 0.42
N GLY A 4 3.23 10.92 1.34
CA GLY A 4 3.50 12.31 1.04
C GLY A 4 4.98 12.58 0.76
N LYS A 5 5.30 13.84 0.47
CA LYS A 5 6.69 14.26 0.19
C LYS A 5 7.63 13.82 1.32
N ILE A 6 8.71 13.17 0.94
CA ILE A 6 9.79 12.77 1.85
C ILE A 6 10.88 13.84 1.76
N GLU A 7 11.26 14.41 2.90
CA GLU A 7 12.22 15.49 3.03
C GLU A 7 13.49 15.02 3.76
N ARG A 8 14.65 15.53 3.34
CA ARG A 8 15.93 15.24 3.99
C ARG A 8 16.00 15.93 5.34
N HIS A 9 16.56 15.24 6.32
CA HIS A 9 16.87 15.73 7.64
C HIS A 9 18.18 15.10 8.13
N GLU A 10 19.30 15.81 7.97
CA GLU A 10 20.65 15.32 8.32
C GLU A 10 20.97 13.98 7.64
N ASN A 11 21.23 12.93 8.42
CA ASN A 11 21.46 11.54 7.99
C ASN A 11 20.15 10.71 7.94
N SER A 12 19.02 11.38 7.74
CA SER A 12 17.71 10.75 7.66
C SER A 12 16.81 11.40 6.60
N ALA A 13 15.78 10.69 6.18
CA ALA A 13 14.72 11.20 5.33
C ALA A 13 13.37 10.92 6.01
N ARG A 14 12.45 11.89 6.02
CA ARG A 14 11.16 11.79 6.74
C ARG A 14 10.00 12.17 5.84
N GLY A 15 8.91 11.43 5.94
CA GLY A 15 7.66 11.75 5.24
C GLY A 15 6.44 11.36 6.05
N LYS A 16 5.27 11.80 5.59
CA LYS A 16 3.97 11.36 6.11
C LYS A 16 3.40 10.28 5.20
N PHE A 17 2.57 9.41 5.75
CA PHE A 17 1.73 8.53 4.96
C PHE A 17 0.31 8.53 5.49
N VAL A 18 -0.64 8.24 4.60
CA VAL A 18 -2.06 8.08 4.92
C VAL A 18 -2.53 6.76 4.35
N ILE A 19 -3.22 5.97 5.16
CA ILE A 19 -3.87 4.72 4.76
C ILE A 19 -5.35 4.89 4.97
N ASP A 20 -6.11 4.74 3.89
CA ASP A 20 -7.56 4.72 3.91
C ASP A 20 -8.07 3.29 3.69
N VAL A 21 -8.97 2.86 4.55
CA VAL A 21 -9.69 1.59 4.45
C VAL A 21 -11.18 1.89 4.51
N SER A 22 -11.91 1.42 3.52
CA SER A 22 -13.35 1.62 3.39
C SER A 22 -14.03 0.29 3.13
N TYR A 23 -15.21 0.10 3.72
CA TYR A 23 -16.00 -1.12 3.57
C TYR A 23 -17.04 -0.96 2.46
N MET A 24 -17.37 -2.06 1.79
CA MET A 24 -18.50 -2.17 0.85
C MET A 24 -19.35 -3.38 1.24
N PRO A 25 -20.61 -3.20 1.71
CA PRO A 25 -21.33 -1.94 1.90
C PRO A 25 -20.70 -1.01 2.95
N SER A 26 -21.00 0.30 2.87
CA SER A 26 -20.33 1.36 3.67
C SER A 26 -20.74 1.35 5.14
N ILE A 27 -20.16 0.43 5.91
CA ILE A 27 -20.39 0.30 7.35
C ILE A 27 -19.33 1.02 8.20
N ALA A 28 -18.16 1.29 7.63
CA ALA A 28 -17.08 2.02 8.29
C ALA A 28 -16.11 2.62 7.26
N ARG A 29 -15.37 3.63 7.70
CA ARG A 29 -14.20 4.18 7.01
C ARG A 29 -13.14 4.49 8.05
N ILE A 30 -11.93 3.99 7.84
CA ILE A 30 -10.79 4.13 8.74
C ILE A 30 -9.69 4.86 7.96
N THR A 31 -9.20 5.96 8.52
CA THR A 31 -8.06 6.71 7.99
C THR A 31 -6.97 6.71 9.05
N VAL A 32 -5.79 6.17 8.70
CA VAL A 32 -4.60 6.12 9.56
C VAL A 32 -3.54 7.02 8.95
N GLU A 33 -3.14 8.04 9.70
CA GLU A 33 -2.02 8.90 9.34
C GLU A 33 -0.78 8.53 10.17
N GLY A 34 0.36 8.39 9.50
CA GLY A 34 1.62 8.06 10.15
C GLY A 34 2.79 8.83 9.58
N ARG A 35 3.96 8.60 10.17
CA ARG A 35 5.24 9.14 9.71
C ARG A 35 6.18 7.99 9.38
N VAL A 36 6.91 8.14 8.29
CA VAL A 36 8.00 7.24 7.91
C VAL A 36 9.32 7.97 8.05
N MET A 37 10.34 7.26 8.53
CA MET A 37 11.70 7.77 8.67
C MET A 37 12.67 6.71 8.15
N ALA A 38 13.51 7.09 7.20
CA ALA A 38 14.67 6.30 6.76
C ALA A 38 15.94 6.90 7.37
N ARG A 39 16.87 6.05 7.82
CA ARG A 39 18.19 6.45 8.33
C ARG A 39 19.24 5.63 7.62
N GLY A 40 20.38 6.24 7.32
CA GLY A 40 21.49 5.60 6.62
C GLY A 40 22.71 6.51 6.55
N THR A 41 23.72 6.05 5.83
CA THR A 41 24.87 6.88 5.46
C THR A 41 24.43 8.06 4.58
N PRO A 42 25.20 9.16 4.50
CA PRO A 42 24.88 10.28 3.63
C PRO A 42 24.60 9.85 2.18
N ASN A 43 25.44 8.97 1.63
CA ASN A 43 25.30 8.45 0.26
C ASN A 43 23.99 7.68 0.05
N GLU A 44 23.57 6.85 1.01
CA GLU A 44 22.29 6.11 0.94
C GLU A 44 21.09 7.06 1.00
N ILE A 45 21.16 8.10 1.85
CA ILE A 45 20.10 9.11 1.92
C ILE A 45 20.04 9.93 0.64
N ASP A 46 21.19 10.29 0.05
CA ASP A 46 21.24 10.98 -1.24
C ASP A 46 20.65 10.14 -2.38
N ALA A 47 20.97 8.83 -2.44
CA ALA A 47 20.37 7.91 -3.41
C ALA A 47 18.86 7.80 -3.22
N LEU A 48 18.39 7.63 -1.98
CA LEU A 48 16.98 7.59 -1.64
C LEU A 48 16.24 8.86 -2.09
N ILE A 49 16.78 10.04 -1.81
CA ILE A 49 16.16 11.32 -2.22
C ILE A 49 16.14 11.45 -3.76
N SER A 50 17.16 10.96 -4.46
CA SER A 50 17.18 10.92 -5.92
C SER A 50 16.07 10.03 -6.48
N ASP A 51 15.93 8.81 -5.97
CA ASP A 51 14.88 7.87 -6.39
C ASP A 51 13.49 8.48 -6.20
N LEU A 52 13.27 9.12 -5.05
CA LEU A 52 12.01 9.78 -4.72
C LEU A 52 11.70 10.97 -5.63
N ARG A 53 12.71 11.75 -6.03
CA ARG A 53 12.55 12.84 -7.01
C ARG A 53 12.12 12.31 -8.38
N ASP A 54 12.59 11.12 -8.74
CA ASP A 54 12.21 10.44 -9.98
C ASP A 54 10.86 9.70 -9.86
N GLY A 55 10.12 9.91 -8.75
CA GLY A 55 8.83 9.30 -8.48
C GLY A 55 8.91 7.83 -8.06
N ARG A 56 10.11 7.31 -7.81
CA ARG A 56 10.33 5.91 -7.40
C ARG A 56 10.41 5.83 -5.90
N ILE A 57 9.37 5.31 -5.26
CA ILE A 57 9.41 5.01 -3.83
C ILE A 57 10.05 3.63 -3.64
N PRO A 58 11.16 3.49 -2.90
CA PRO A 58 11.78 2.20 -2.68
C PRO A 58 10.84 1.18 -2.03
N THR A 59 10.86 -0.05 -2.54
CA THR A 59 10.03 -1.16 -2.04
C THR A 59 10.10 -1.35 -0.52
N PRO A 60 11.27 -1.26 0.14
CA PRO A 60 11.35 -1.41 1.60
C PRO A 60 10.52 -0.37 2.37
N ILE A 61 10.41 0.86 1.86
CA ILE A 61 9.58 1.91 2.48
C ILE A 61 8.11 1.56 2.35
N VAL A 62 7.67 1.17 1.16
CA VAL A 62 6.28 0.78 0.90
C VAL A 62 5.88 -0.41 1.77
N GLN A 63 6.71 -1.45 1.82
CA GLN A 63 6.45 -2.64 2.64
C GLN A 63 6.36 -2.29 4.13
N SER A 64 7.31 -1.51 4.65
CA SER A 64 7.31 -1.13 6.07
C SER A 64 6.06 -0.34 6.46
N VAL A 65 5.67 0.65 5.64
CA VAL A 65 4.46 1.43 5.88
C VAL A 65 3.20 0.56 5.79
N TYR A 66 3.14 -0.34 4.81
CA TYR A 66 2.02 -1.25 4.65
C TYR A 66 1.87 -2.20 5.84
N THR A 67 2.98 -2.80 6.32
CA THR A 67 2.96 -3.73 7.45
C THR A 67 2.52 -3.04 8.73
N ILE A 68 3.10 -1.89 9.07
CA ILE A 68 2.76 -1.14 10.29
C ILE A 68 1.32 -0.64 10.19
N GLY A 69 0.98 0.03 9.09
CA GLY A 69 -0.34 0.63 8.92
C GLY A 69 -1.47 -0.40 8.90
N THR A 70 -1.27 -1.56 8.26
CA THR A 70 -2.25 -2.65 8.30
C THR A 70 -2.41 -3.20 9.71
N SER A 71 -1.32 -3.32 10.48
CA SER A 71 -1.38 -3.78 11.88
C SER A 71 -2.24 -2.85 12.75
N GLU A 72 -2.06 -1.54 12.61
CA GLU A 72 -2.87 -0.53 13.31
C GLU A 72 -4.34 -0.60 12.89
N VAL A 73 -4.59 -0.72 11.58
CA VAL A 73 -5.97 -0.87 11.08
C VAL A 73 -6.64 -2.10 11.69
N VAL A 74 -5.95 -3.25 11.76
CA VAL A 74 -6.51 -4.47 12.36
C VAL A 74 -6.91 -4.25 13.82
N LEU A 75 -6.08 -3.57 14.61
CA LEU A 75 -6.40 -3.23 16.00
C LEU A 75 -7.61 -2.29 16.11
N ILE A 76 -7.68 -1.28 15.22
CA ILE A 76 -8.83 -0.36 15.14
C ILE A 76 -10.10 -1.14 14.77
N CYS A 77 -10.05 -2.02 13.77
CA CYS A 77 -11.18 -2.86 13.36
C CYS A 77 -11.73 -3.67 14.53
N ARG A 78 -10.83 -4.31 15.29
CA ARG A 78 -11.19 -5.07 16.51
C ARG A 78 -11.91 -4.19 17.53
N SER A 79 -11.44 -2.95 17.74
CA SER A 79 -11.99 -2.05 18.75
C SER A 79 -13.41 -1.57 18.43
N ILE A 80 -13.78 -1.48 17.15
CA ILE A 80 -15.10 -1.01 16.69
C ILE A 80 -16.01 -2.15 16.22
N GLY A 81 -15.59 -3.40 16.37
CA GLY A 81 -16.39 -4.59 16.04
C GLY A 81 -16.60 -4.84 14.53
N VAL A 82 -15.75 -4.27 13.67
CA VAL A 82 -15.79 -4.52 12.22
C VAL A 82 -14.75 -5.57 11.82
N PRO A 83 -15.00 -6.38 10.78
CA PRO A 83 -14.01 -7.35 10.32
C PRO A 83 -12.76 -6.63 9.80
N PRO A 84 -11.54 -7.11 10.07
CA PRO A 84 -10.33 -6.51 9.52
C PRO A 84 -10.33 -6.59 7.99
N PRO A 85 -9.65 -5.66 7.28
CA PRO A 85 -9.50 -5.76 5.84
C PRO A 85 -8.80 -7.09 5.50
N LEU A 86 -9.49 -7.96 4.78
CA LEU A 86 -8.89 -9.20 4.30
C LEU A 86 -7.91 -8.87 3.17
N PRO A 87 -6.74 -9.54 3.11
CA PRO A 87 -5.95 -9.50 1.88
C PRO A 87 -6.83 -9.96 0.71
N PRO A 88 -6.64 -9.42 -0.51
CA PRO A 88 -7.40 -9.87 -1.67
C PRO A 88 -7.21 -11.37 -1.81
N ILE A 89 -8.29 -12.13 -1.60
CA ILE A 89 -8.31 -13.57 -1.84
C ILE A 89 -8.16 -13.74 -3.35
N PRO A 90 -7.17 -14.49 -3.86
CA PRO A 90 -7.07 -14.77 -5.28
C PRO A 90 -8.40 -15.38 -5.74
N GLN A 91 -9.15 -14.66 -6.57
CA GLN A 91 -10.35 -15.23 -7.18
C GLN A 91 -9.87 -16.28 -8.18
N PRO A 92 -10.36 -17.54 -8.11
CA PRO A 92 -10.13 -18.51 -9.17
C PRO A 92 -10.58 -17.88 -10.48
N GLY A 93 -9.66 -17.75 -11.44
CA GLY A 93 -9.86 -16.96 -12.65
C GLY A 93 -11.19 -17.29 -13.33
N VAL A 94 -12.08 -16.29 -13.41
CA VAL A 94 -13.17 -16.31 -14.36
C VAL A 94 -12.50 -16.29 -15.74
N ARG A 95 -12.40 -17.47 -16.37
CA ARG A 95 -12.04 -17.57 -17.78
C ARG A 95 -13.14 -16.84 -18.55
N SER A 96 -12.85 -15.61 -18.99
CA SER A 96 -13.63 -14.92 -20.01
C SER A 96 -13.64 -15.82 -21.25
N ASN A 97 -14.79 -16.44 -21.50
CA ASN A 97 -15.00 -17.32 -22.63
C ASN A 97 -15.24 -16.44 -23.85
N GLU A 98 -14.21 -16.29 -24.69
CA GLU A 98 -14.35 -15.61 -25.97
C GLU A 98 -13.34 -16.20 -26.96
N ARG A 99 -13.76 -17.27 -27.67
CA ARG A 99 -13.35 -17.58 -29.05
C ARG A 99 -14.47 -18.32 -29.77
N GLU A 100 -15.11 -17.61 -30.70
CA GLU A 100 -15.84 -18.18 -31.84
C GLU A 100 -14.95 -19.13 -32.65
N GLY A 101 -15.57 -20.10 -33.31
CA GLY A 101 -15.06 -20.72 -34.53
C GLY A 101 -14.70 -22.20 -34.44
N MET A 102 -15.70 -23.09 -34.48
CA MET A 102 -15.51 -24.47 -34.95
C MET A 102 -16.85 -25.02 -35.50
N SER A 103 -17.17 -24.63 -36.73
CA SER A 103 -18.16 -25.33 -37.56
C SER A 103 -17.44 -26.49 -38.23
N TYR A 104 -17.70 -27.72 -37.78
CA TYR A 104 -17.25 -28.93 -38.47
C TYR A 104 -18.23 -29.29 -39.57
N SER A 105 -17.74 -29.35 -40.80
CA SER A 105 -18.42 -29.99 -41.92
C SER A 105 -18.57 -31.50 -41.68
N ILE A 106 -19.79 -32.01 -41.86
CA ILE A 106 -20.06 -33.35 -42.40
C ILE A 106 -21.16 -33.18 -43.44
#